data_AF-A0A524F5Q6-F1
#
_entry.id   AF-A0A524F5Q6-F1
#
_cell.length_a   1.000
_cell.length_b   1.000
_cell.length_c   1.000
_cell.angle_alpha   90.00
_cell.angle_beta   90.00
_cell.angle_gamma   90.00
#
_symmetry.space_group_name_H-M   'P 1'
#
loop_
_entity.id
_entity.type
_entity.pdbx_description
1 polymer ?
#
loop_
_entity_poly.entity_id
_entity_poly.type
_entity_poly.pdbx_seq_one_letter_code
_entity_poly.pdbx_strand_id
1 'polypeptide(L)'
;MLSSIETLLLFNHKVDRLVNSVFLENIKRNPQHTVRFNAQNRGNNKWDLSTTNNLPSENTVDGFILTLRQFMQNNDPISIGNIAKIYDSESKLSNVKSDFDSHRANLNSYLNSGPRNQIIYNNKQLNRRDILWTLLYGHYAHSDEKYLKVSQTWLSNPILSGLIQMEFVDILVNIMNGLIKFKQINESAINLLNNTT
;
A
#
# COMPACT_ATOMS: atom_id res chain seq x y z
N MET A 1 16.10 14.40 17.53
CA MET A 1 15.98 14.11 16.09
C MET A 1 16.77 12.82 15.87
N LEU A 2 16.22 11.83 15.16
CA LEU A 2 16.96 10.60 14.86
C LEU A 2 18.08 10.92 13.87
N SER A 3 19.24 10.26 14.02
CA SER A 3 20.30 10.25 13.02
C SER A 3 19.86 9.52 11.74
N SER A 4 20.64 9.68 10.67
CA SER A 4 20.46 8.95 9.41
C SER A 4 20.40 7.44 9.64
N ILE A 5 21.37 6.88 10.37
CA ILE A 5 21.45 5.44 10.66
C ILE A 5 20.25 4.97 11.50
N GLU A 6 19.90 5.69 12.57
CA GLU A 6 18.75 5.34 13.41
C GLU A 6 17.43 5.36 12.62
N THR A 7 17.28 6.30 11.70
CA THR A 7 16.09 6.39 10.83
C THR A 7 16.00 5.21 9.87
N LEU A 8 17.11 4.82 9.23
CA LEU A 8 17.16 3.65 8.34
C LEU A 8 16.91 2.34 9.10
N LEU A 9 17.47 2.19 10.31
CA LEU A 9 17.21 1.05 11.17
C LEU A 9 15.74 0.97 11.60
N LEU A 10 15.14 2.10 11.97
CA LEU A 10 13.73 2.16 12.34
C LEU A 10 12.82 1.78 11.17
N PHE A 11 13.13 2.25 9.95
CA PHE A 11 12.45 1.82 8.73
C PHE A 11 12.52 0.31 8.58
N ASN A 12 13.72 -0.27 8.63
CA ASN A 12 13.93 -1.70 8.44
C ASN A 12 13.17 -2.54 9.47
N HIS A 13 13.21 -2.14 10.75
CA HIS A 13 12.45 -2.78 11.82
C HIS A 13 10.93 -2.73 11.58
N LYS A 14 10.41 -1.60 11.07
CA LYS A 14 8.99 -1.46 10.75
C LYS A 14 8.58 -2.30 9.54
N VAL A 15 9.47 -2.45 8.56
CA VAL A 15 9.27 -3.38 7.44
C VAL A 15 9.19 -4.81 7.97
N ASP A 16 10.07 -5.23 8.89
CA ASP A 16 10.03 -6.56 9.49
C ASP A 16 8.73 -6.83 10.26
N ARG A 17 8.18 -5.81 10.93
CA ARG A 17 6.85 -5.92 11.55
C ARG A 17 5.74 -6.17 10.54
N LEU A 18 5.78 -5.51 9.37
CA LEU A 18 4.81 -5.77 8.31
C LEU A 18 5.01 -7.17 7.69
N VAL A 19 6.26 -7.59 7.46
CA VAL A 19 6.61 -8.94 6.94
C VAL A 19 5.99 -10.06 7.79
N ASN A 20 5.98 -9.86 9.11
CA ASN A 20 5.47 -10.81 10.11
C ASN A 20 4.01 -10.56 10.51
N SER A 21 3.27 -9.74 9.76
CA SER A 21 1.86 -9.45 10.07
C SER A 21 0.92 -10.59 9.68
N VAL A 22 -0.20 -10.69 10.40
CA VAL A 22 -1.31 -11.60 10.07
C VAL A 22 -1.83 -11.37 8.66
N PHE A 23 -1.79 -10.12 8.17
CA PHE A 23 -2.15 -9.80 6.79
C PHE A 23 -1.31 -10.60 5.80
N LEU A 24 0.02 -10.49 5.85
CA LEU A 24 0.88 -11.23 4.91
C LEU A 24 0.86 -12.73 5.14
N GLU A 25 0.66 -13.19 6.38
CA GLU A 25 0.43 -14.61 6.65
C GLU A 25 -0.81 -15.11 5.90
N ASN A 26 -1.91 -14.36 5.91
CA ASN A 26 -3.13 -14.67 5.17
C ASN A 26 -2.91 -14.66 3.66
N ILE A 27 -2.17 -13.67 3.13
CA ILE A 27 -1.79 -13.62 1.70
C ILE A 27 -0.99 -14.87 1.32
N LYS A 28 0.01 -15.26 2.13
CA LYS A 28 0.86 -16.44 1.85
C LYS A 28 0.09 -17.74 1.88
N ARG A 29 -0.85 -17.89 2.83
CA ARG A 29 -1.70 -19.08 2.95
C ARG A 29 -2.70 -19.20 1.81
N ASN A 30 -3.20 -18.07 1.30
CA ASN A 30 -4.21 -18.00 0.25
C ASN A 30 -3.74 -17.08 -0.89
N PRO A 31 -2.73 -17.50 -1.69
CA PRO A 31 -2.14 -16.64 -2.72
C PRO A 31 -3.12 -16.30 -3.86
N GLN A 32 -4.20 -17.06 -4.00
CA GLN A 32 -5.28 -16.80 -4.94
C GLN A 32 -6.45 -16.14 -4.21
N HIS A 33 -6.43 -14.81 -4.16
CA HIS A 33 -7.59 -14.04 -3.76
C HIS A 33 -8.63 -14.01 -4.89
N THR A 34 -9.89 -14.20 -4.51
CA THR A 34 -11.03 -14.30 -5.41
C THR A 34 -12.17 -13.48 -4.86
N VAL A 35 -12.85 -12.79 -5.77
CA VAL A 35 -14.13 -12.15 -5.53
C VAL A 35 -15.12 -12.79 -6.48
N ARG A 36 -16.20 -13.36 -5.94
CA ARG A 36 -17.29 -13.97 -6.70
C ARG A 36 -18.50 -13.04 -6.65
N PHE A 37 -18.99 -12.69 -7.83
CA PHE A 37 -20.22 -11.93 -8.00
C PHE A 37 -21.38 -12.90 -8.16
N ASN A 38 -22.42 -12.75 -7.34
CA ASN A 38 -23.62 -13.55 -7.40
C ASN A 38 -24.79 -12.64 -7.78
N ALA A 39 -25.66 -13.14 -8.66
CA ALA A 39 -26.89 -12.48 -9.04
C ALA A 39 -28.05 -13.45 -8.82
N GLN A 40 -29.03 -13.06 -8.01
CA GLN A 40 -30.21 -13.86 -7.74
C GLN A 40 -31.46 -13.11 -8.23
N ASN A 41 -32.22 -13.73 -9.13
CA ASN A 41 -33.49 -13.18 -9.59
C ASN A 41 -34.56 -13.41 -8.51
N ARG A 42 -35.19 -12.34 -8.01
CA ARG A 42 -36.29 -12.39 -7.03
C ARG A 42 -37.69 -12.43 -7.68
N GLY A 43 -37.76 -12.51 -9.01
CA GLY A 43 -38.99 -12.31 -9.78
C GLY A 43 -39.26 -10.83 -10.07
N ASN A 44 -40.23 -10.54 -10.96
CA ASN A 44 -40.64 -9.18 -11.34
C ASN A 44 -39.49 -8.27 -11.79
N ASN A 45 -38.52 -8.79 -12.56
CA ASN A 45 -37.32 -8.07 -13.01
C ASN A 45 -36.45 -7.47 -11.87
N LYS A 46 -36.59 -7.96 -10.63
CA LYS A 46 -35.75 -7.58 -9.51
C LYS A 46 -34.60 -8.57 -9.36
N TRP A 47 -33.39 -8.03 -9.33
CA TRP A 47 -32.16 -8.80 -9.13
C TRP A 47 -31.48 -8.35 -7.85
N ASP A 48 -31.12 -9.32 -7.01
CA ASP A 48 -30.17 -9.10 -5.94
C ASP A 48 -28.76 -9.33 -6.46
N LEU A 49 -27.87 -8.40 -6.14
CA LEU A 49 -26.45 -8.55 -6.38
C LEU A 49 -25.74 -8.71 -5.05
N SER A 50 -24.86 -9.68 -4.95
CA SER A 50 -24.02 -9.88 -3.77
C SER A 50 -22.62 -10.35 -4.16
N THR A 51 -21.69 -10.21 -3.23
CA THR A 51 -20.31 -10.66 -3.40
C THR A 51 -19.89 -11.58 -2.28
N THR A 52 -19.17 -12.65 -2.62
CA THR A 52 -18.41 -13.45 -1.66
C THR A 52 -16.94 -13.40 -2.01
N ASN A 53 -16.05 -13.40 -1.02
CA ASN A 53 -14.62 -13.33 -1.25
C ASN A 53 -13.83 -14.08 -0.18
N ASN A 54 -12.57 -14.37 -0.48
CA ASN A 54 -11.57 -14.89 0.47
C ASN A 54 -10.44 -13.86 0.68
N LEU A 55 -10.79 -12.56 0.69
CA LEU A 55 -9.85 -11.49 1.02
C LEU A 55 -9.56 -11.52 2.53
N PRO A 56 -8.42 -10.95 2.97
CA PRO A 56 -8.18 -10.72 4.40
C PRO A 56 -9.33 -9.93 5.04
N SER A 57 -9.66 -10.25 6.29
CA SER A 57 -10.71 -9.53 7.02
C SER A 57 -10.34 -8.07 7.24
N GLU A 58 -11.36 -7.21 7.41
CA GLU A 58 -11.19 -5.77 7.63
C GLU A 58 -10.22 -5.48 8.79
N ASN A 59 -10.44 -6.06 9.97
CA ASN A 59 -9.53 -5.94 11.11
C ASN A 59 -8.06 -6.31 10.79
N THR A 60 -7.86 -7.29 9.91
CA THR A 60 -6.50 -7.69 9.49
C THR A 60 -5.87 -6.62 8.62
N VAL A 61 -6.64 -6.03 7.71
CA VAL A 61 -6.21 -4.94 6.84
C VAL A 61 -5.94 -3.67 7.64
N ASP A 62 -6.80 -3.32 8.60
CA ASP A 62 -6.65 -2.17 9.50
C ASP A 62 -5.31 -2.20 10.23
N GLY A 63 -5.00 -3.32 10.89
CA GLY A 63 -3.75 -3.48 11.64
C GLY A 63 -2.51 -3.35 10.75
N PHE A 64 -2.58 -3.85 9.52
CA PHE A 64 -1.50 -3.71 8.54
C PHE A 64 -1.31 -2.25 8.10
N ILE A 65 -2.43 -1.59 7.77
CA ILE A 65 -2.46 -0.21 7.29
C ILE A 65 -1.87 0.77 8.30
N LEU A 66 -2.15 0.59 9.59
CA LEU A 66 -1.65 1.47 10.65
C LEU A 66 -0.11 1.59 10.64
N THR A 67 0.59 0.51 10.31
CA THR A 67 2.05 0.55 10.16
C THR A 67 2.44 1.00 8.75
N LEU A 68 1.72 0.53 7.72
CA LEU A 68 2.03 0.88 6.32
C LEU A 68 2.02 2.39 6.06
N ARG A 69 1.05 3.13 6.62
CA ARG A 69 0.92 4.59 6.42
C ARG A 69 2.17 5.37 6.82
N GLN A 70 2.95 4.87 7.78
CA GLN A 70 4.18 5.52 8.24
C GLN A 70 5.21 5.65 7.10
N PHE A 71 5.21 4.72 6.16
CA PHE A 71 6.11 4.76 5.00
C PHE A 71 5.67 5.74 3.91
N MET A 72 4.41 6.19 3.95
CA MET A 72 3.80 7.01 2.90
C MET A 72 3.59 8.46 3.32
N GLN A 73 3.35 8.71 4.61
CA GLN A 73 3.05 10.04 5.12
C GLN A 73 4.33 10.80 5.47
N ASN A 74 4.59 11.93 4.80
CA ASN A 74 5.80 12.73 5.03
C ASN A 74 5.93 13.35 6.44
N ASN A 75 4.94 13.17 7.32
CA ASN A 75 5.03 13.55 8.73
C ASN A 75 5.75 12.50 9.59
N ASP A 76 5.96 11.28 9.08
CA ASP A 76 6.74 10.24 9.75
C ASP A 76 8.20 10.24 9.23
N PRO A 77 9.21 10.21 10.13
CA PRO A 77 10.61 10.16 9.73
C PRO A 77 10.96 9.03 8.76
N ILE A 78 10.25 7.88 8.85
CA ILE A 78 10.54 6.72 8.00
C ILE A 78 9.78 6.73 6.66
N SER A 79 9.05 7.80 6.35
CA SER A 79 8.42 7.88 5.03
C SER A 79 9.45 7.82 3.92
N ILE A 80 9.10 7.19 2.80
CA ILE A 80 10.00 7.05 1.63
C ILE A 80 10.49 8.43 1.17
N GLY A 81 9.62 9.45 1.25
CA GLY A 81 9.98 10.83 0.93
C GLY A 81 11.01 11.43 1.89
N ASN A 82 10.94 11.12 3.19
CA ASN A 82 11.93 11.59 4.17
C ASN A 82 13.23 10.79 4.10
N ILE A 83 13.17 9.48 3.86
CA ILE A 83 14.38 8.67 3.66
C ILE A 83 15.14 9.10 2.41
N ALA A 84 14.45 9.48 1.33
CA ALA A 84 15.12 10.02 0.14
C ALA A 84 16.06 11.19 0.48
N LYS A 85 15.68 12.05 1.43
CA LYS A 85 16.51 13.18 1.87
C LYS A 85 17.83 12.73 2.50
N ILE A 86 17.85 11.57 3.19
CA ILE A 86 19.07 10.98 3.75
C ILE A 86 20.01 10.59 2.60
N TYR A 87 19.48 9.91 1.57
CA TYR A 87 20.26 9.54 0.38
C TYR A 87 20.74 10.76 -0.42
N ASP A 88 20.00 11.87 -0.38
CA ASP A 88 20.42 13.13 -1.00
C ASP A 88 21.52 13.85 -0.20
N SER A 89 21.49 13.80 1.14
CA SER A 89 22.42 14.54 2.00
C SER A 89 23.73 13.79 2.30
N GLU A 90 23.70 12.47 2.33
CA GLU A 90 24.86 11.64 2.72
C GLU A 90 25.73 11.30 1.50
N SER A 91 26.86 11.99 1.32
CA SER A 91 27.77 11.78 0.18
C SER A 91 28.27 10.33 0.05
N LYS A 92 28.40 9.62 1.18
CA LYS A 92 28.78 8.20 1.26
C LYS A 92 27.78 7.26 0.57
N LEU A 93 26.53 7.69 0.38
CA LEU A 93 25.47 6.87 -0.23
C LEU A 93 25.38 7.04 -1.74
N SER A 94 26.26 7.82 -2.37
CA SER A 94 26.23 8.10 -3.82
C SER A 94 26.18 6.83 -4.70
N ASN A 95 26.83 5.74 -4.29
CA ASN A 95 26.85 4.47 -5.00
C ASN A 95 25.51 3.70 -4.92
N VAL A 96 24.78 3.77 -3.80
CA VAL A 96 23.50 3.08 -3.59
C VAL A 96 22.28 3.96 -3.84
N LYS A 97 22.49 5.27 -4.01
CA LYS A 97 21.43 6.24 -4.28
C LYS A 97 20.68 5.94 -5.58
N SER A 98 21.40 5.56 -6.64
CA SER A 98 20.78 5.27 -7.93
C SER A 98 19.77 4.11 -7.86
N ASP A 99 20.09 3.07 -7.09
CA ASP A 99 19.19 1.94 -6.82
C ASP A 99 17.96 2.38 -6.03
N PHE A 100 18.15 3.23 -5.01
CA PHE A 100 17.04 3.80 -4.23
C PHE A 100 16.10 4.62 -5.10
N ASP A 101 16.63 5.55 -5.90
CA ASP A 101 15.86 6.45 -6.74
C ASP A 101 15.12 5.70 -7.85
N SER A 102 15.79 4.73 -8.49
CA SER A 102 15.19 3.85 -9.49
C SER A 102 14.02 3.06 -8.89
N HIS A 103 14.22 2.46 -7.71
CA HIS A 103 13.17 1.69 -7.05
C HIS A 103 11.99 2.56 -6.61
N ARG A 104 12.26 3.77 -6.12
CA ARG A 104 11.23 4.78 -5.79
C ARG A 104 10.47 5.22 -7.02
N ALA A 105 11.13 5.42 -8.16
CA ALA A 105 10.48 5.75 -9.42
C ALA A 105 9.57 4.61 -9.90
N ASN A 106 10.04 3.36 -9.82
CA ASN A 106 9.26 2.18 -10.19
C ASN A 106 8.00 2.03 -9.33
N LEU A 107 8.11 2.18 -8.01
CA LEU A 107 6.95 2.14 -7.12
C LEU A 107 5.94 3.27 -7.44
N ASN A 108 6.44 4.48 -7.73
CA ASN A 108 5.57 5.59 -8.13
C ASN A 108 4.86 5.33 -9.45
N SER A 109 5.58 4.80 -10.44
CA SER A 109 5.04 4.42 -11.74
C SER A 109 3.93 3.37 -11.59
N TYR A 110 4.17 2.34 -10.79
CA TYR A 110 3.15 1.34 -10.43
C TYR A 110 1.89 2.00 -9.84
N LEU A 111 2.05 2.87 -8.84
CA LEU A 111 0.90 3.54 -8.22
C LEU A 111 0.16 4.49 -9.18
N ASN A 112 0.85 5.09 -10.15
CA ASN A 112 0.24 6.00 -11.13
C ASN A 112 -0.40 5.27 -12.32
N SER A 113 -0.12 3.97 -12.48
CA SER A 113 -0.70 3.15 -13.54
C SER A 113 -2.13 2.70 -13.20
N GLY A 114 -2.87 2.31 -14.24
CA GLY A 114 -4.24 1.82 -14.11
C GLY A 114 -4.32 0.45 -13.43
N PRO A 115 -5.40 0.19 -12.66
CA PRO A 115 -5.66 -1.11 -12.04
C PRO A 115 -5.79 -2.24 -13.07
N ARG A 116 -5.77 -3.50 -12.61
CA ARG A 116 -5.84 -4.67 -13.52
C ARG A 116 -7.12 -4.67 -14.35
N ASN A 117 -8.24 -4.36 -13.69
CA ASN A 117 -9.52 -4.13 -14.33
C ASN A 117 -9.71 -2.62 -14.50
N GLN A 118 -10.19 -2.16 -15.65
CA GLN A 118 -10.49 -0.74 -15.81
C GLN A 118 -11.65 -0.34 -14.89
N ILE A 119 -11.38 0.53 -13.91
CA ILE A 119 -12.39 1.07 -13.00
C ILE A 119 -12.60 2.55 -13.37
N ILE A 120 -13.81 2.87 -13.81
CA ILE A 120 -14.23 4.22 -14.17
C ILE A 120 -15.19 4.73 -13.09
N TYR A 121 -14.89 5.90 -12.54
CA TYR A 121 -15.74 6.59 -11.57
C TYR A 121 -15.82 8.07 -11.91
N ASN A 122 -17.03 8.63 -12.01
CA ASN A 122 -17.28 10.02 -12.43
C ASN A 122 -16.54 10.40 -13.72
N ASN A 123 -16.64 9.55 -14.76
CA ASN A 123 -15.97 9.72 -16.05
C ASN A 123 -14.44 9.81 -16.00
N LYS A 124 -13.83 9.44 -14.86
CA LYS A 124 -12.38 9.35 -14.69
C LYS A 124 -11.97 7.87 -14.55
N GLN A 125 -10.99 7.44 -15.33
CA GLN A 125 -10.31 6.18 -15.05
C GLN A 125 -9.46 6.33 -13.80
N LEU A 126 -9.71 5.47 -12.81
CA LEU A 126 -8.93 5.46 -11.57
C LEU A 126 -7.55 4.87 -11.83
N ASN A 127 -6.54 5.39 -11.14
CA ASN A 127 -5.25 4.70 -10.99
C ASN A 127 -5.14 4.04 -9.61
N ARG A 128 -4.09 3.25 -9.40
CA ARG A 128 -3.86 2.56 -8.13
C ARG A 128 -3.68 3.52 -6.95
N ARG A 129 -3.12 4.71 -7.18
CA ARG A 129 -2.96 5.75 -6.17
C ARG A 129 -4.31 6.30 -5.72
N ASP A 130 -5.25 6.52 -6.64
CA ASP A 130 -6.61 6.96 -6.33
C ASP A 130 -7.28 5.93 -5.40
N ILE A 131 -7.16 4.63 -5.71
CA ILE A 131 -7.71 3.54 -4.90
C ILE A 131 -7.06 3.50 -3.53
N LEU A 132 -5.72 3.50 -3.50
CA LEU A 132 -4.92 3.44 -2.28
C LEU A 132 -5.28 4.58 -1.34
N TRP A 133 -5.26 5.83 -1.80
CA TRP A 133 -5.51 7.00 -0.96
C TRP A 133 -6.96 7.05 -0.47
N THR A 134 -7.91 6.70 -1.34
CA THR A 134 -9.34 6.72 -0.98
C THR A 134 -9.64 5.71 0.13
N LEU A 135 -9.12 4.48 0.03
CA LEU A 135 -9.34 3.50 1.08
C LEU A 135 -8.47 3.79 2.32
N LEU A 136 -7.19 4.12 2.13
CA LEU A 136 -6.26 4.39 3.23
C LEU A 136 -6.75 5.53 4.12
N TYR A 137 -7.12 6.67 3.54
CA TYR A 137 -7.49 7.87 4.29
C TYR A 137 -8.99 8.03 4.51
N GLY A 138 -9.81 7.45 3.64
CA GLY A 138 -11.27 7.50 3.76
C GLY A 138 -11.83 6.34 4.59
N HIS A 139 -11.59 5.11 4.17
CA HIS A 139 -12.21 3.92 4.78
C HIS A 139 -11.48 3.43 6.03
N TYR A 140 -10.15 3.40 6.03
CA TYR A 140 -9.39 2.76 7.11
C TYR A 140 -8.94 3.76 8.18
N ALA A 141 -8.27 4.85 7.79
CA ALA A 141 -7.79 5.85 8.75
C ALA A 141 -8.85 6.89 9.13
N HIS A 142 -9.95 7.01 8.38
CA HIS A 142 -10.99 8.03 8.58
C HIS A 142 -10.44 9.45 8.79
N SER A 143 -9.33 9.77 8.14
CA SER A 143 -8.55 10.99 8.40
C SER A 143 -8.90 12.14 7.45
N ASP A 144 -9.71 11.89 6.43
CA ASP A 144 -10.08 12.87 5.41
C ASP A 144 -11.53 12.67 4.93
N GLU A 145 -12.37 13.68 5.15
CA GLU A 145 -13.79 13.66 4.84
C GLU A 145 -14.08 13.49 3.33
N LYS A 146 -13.20 14.02 2.47
CA LYS A 146 -13.32 13.88 1.02
C LYS A 146 -13.16 12.43 0.61
N TYR A 147 -12.14 11.75 1.13
CA TYR A 147 -11.92 10.33 0.82
C TYR A 147 -12.99 9.44 1.46
N LEU A 148 -13.51 9.79 2.63
CA LEU A 148 -14.58 9.06 3.31
C LEU A 148 -15.86 8.99 2.46
N LYS A 149 -16.32 10.12 1.91
CA LYS A 149 -17.54 10.14 1.07
C LYS A 149 -17.38 9.30 -0.18
N VAL A 150 -16.20 9.35 -0.80
CA VAL A 150 -15.89 8.58 -2.01
C VAL A 150 -15.81 7.09 -1.68
N SER A 151 -15.12 6.71 -0.60
CA SER A 151 -15.00 5.29 -0.20
C SER A 151 -16.35 4.68 0.14
N GLN A 152 -17.21 5.38 0.90
CA GLN A 152 -18.58 4.92 1.19
C GLN A 152 -19.38 4.68 -0.08
N THR A 153 -19.25 5.57 -1.07
CA THR A 153 -19.91 5.41 -2.37
C THR A 153 -19.40 4.16 -3.09
N TRP A 154 -18.08 3.96 -3.18
CA TRP A 154 -17.49 2.80 -3.85
C TRP A 154 -17.87 1.47 -3.18
N LEU A 155 -17.91 1.47 -1.85
CA LEU A 155 -18.18 0.27 -1.06
C LEU A 155 -19.68 -0.07 -0.94
N SER A 156 -20.57 0.88 -1.26
CA SER A 156 -22.03 0.66 -1.25
C SER A 156 -22.54 -0.19 -2.42
N ASN A 157 -21.83 -0.24 -3.53
CA ASN A 157 -22.17 -1.08 -4.69
C ASN A 157 -21.41 -2.41 -4.60
N PRO A 158 -22.09 -3.58 -4.51
CA PRO A 158 -21.42 -4.86 -4.31
C PRO A 158 -20.36 -5.18 -5.38
N ILE A 159 -20.64 -4.87 -6.65
CA ILE A 159 -19.72 -5.16 -7.76
C ILE A 159 -18.47 -4.29 -7.66
N LEU A 160 -18.67 -2.97 -7.53
CA LEU A 160 -17.57 -2.01 -7.44
C LEU A 160 -16.73 -2.26 -6.16
N SER A 161 -17.40 -2.50 -5.04
CA SER A 161 -16.76 -2.82 -3.75
C SER A 161 -15.83 -4.02 -3.88
N GLY A 162 -16.33 -5.11 -4.48
CA GLY A 162 -15.52 -6.31 -4.71
C GLY A 162 -14.28 -6.05 -5.58
N LEU A 163 -14.42 -5.31 -6.68
CA LEU A 163 -13.30 -4.96 -7.56
C LEU A 163 -12.27 -4.06 -6.86
N ILE A 164 -12.74 -3.06 -6.13
CA ILE A 164 -11.90 -2.10 -5.41
C ILE A 164 -11.13 -2.78 -4.27
N GLN A 165 -11.79 -3.63 -3.47
CA GLN A 165 -11.13 -4.34 -2.37
C GLN A 165 -10.07 -5.32 -2.88
N MET A 166 -10.35 -6.04 -3.96
CA MET A 166 -9.37 -6.95 -4.57
C MET A 166 -8.14 -6.18 -5.06
N GLU A 167 -8.33 -5.11 -5.84
CA GLU A 167 -7.21 -4.29 -6.33
C GLU A 167 -6.45 -3.64 -5.17
N PHE A 168 -7.15 -3.23 -4.10
CA PHE A 168 -6.50 -2.66 -2.94
C PHE A 168 -5.57 -3.65 -2.24
N VAL A 169 -6.01 -4.90 -2.04
CA VAL A 169 -5.14 -5.96 -1.48
C VAL A 169 -3.92 -6.17 -2.38
N ASP A 170 -4.09 -6.21 -3.71
CA ASP A 170 -2.98 -6.32 -4.65
C ASP A 170 -2.01 -5.14 -4.56
N ILE A 171 -2.52 -3.91 -4.38
CA ILE A 171 -1.72 -2.71 -4.14
C ILE A 171 -0.90 -2.86 -2.85
N LEU A 172 -1.52 -3.29 -1.74
CA LEU A 172 -0.83 -3.48 -0.46
C LEU A 172 0.33 -4.48 -0.58
N VAL A 173 0.10 -5.61 -1.27
CA VAL A 173 1.13 -6.62 -1.52
C VAL A 173 2.29 -6.07 -2.36
N ASN A 174 1.99 -5.31 -3.43
CA ASN A 174 3.02 -4.70 -4.27
C ASN A 174 3.83 -3.64 -3.51
N ILE A 175 3.18 -2.81 -2.68
CA ILE A 175 3.89 -1.87 -1.82
C ILE A 175 4.78 -2.62 -0.84
N MET A 176 4.30 -3.71 -0.25
CA MET A 176 5.11 -4.54 0.65
C MET A 176 6.37 -5.07 -0.02
N ASN A 177 6.26 -5.61 -1.24
CA ASN A 177 7.41 -6.03 -2.04
C ASN A 177 8.37 -4.86 -2.28
N GLY A 178 7.83 -3.67 -2.55
CA GLY A 178 8.59 -2.43 -2.63
C GLY A 178 9.35 -2.10 -1.35
N LEU A 179 8.70 -2.19 -0.19
CA LEU A 179 9.30 -1.92 1.12
C LEU A 179 10.41 -2.92 1.48
N ILE A 180 10.24 -4.20 1.16
CA ILE A 180 11.30 -5.22 1.34
C ILE A 180 12.54 -4.84 0.53
N LYS A 181 12.37 -4.38 -0.71
CA LYS A 181 13.50 -3.95 -1.53
C LYS A 181 14.16 -2.68 -0.99
N PHE A 182 13.39 -1.70 -0.49
CA PHE A 182 13.97 -0.56 0.23
C PHE A 182 14.78 -0.99 1.46
N LYS A 183 14.30 -1.97 2.22
CA LYS A 183 15.03 -2.52 3.37
C LYS A 183 16.42 -3.04 2.96
N GLN A 184 16.51 -3.81 1.87
CA GLN A 184 17.78 -4.34 1.35
C GLN A 184 18.75 -3.23 0.94
N ILE A 185 18.24 -2.17 0.31
CA ILE A 185 19.05 -1.01 -0.07
C ILE A 185 19.53 -0.27 1.20
N ASN A 186 18.66 -0.11 2.20
CA ASN A 186 19.00 0.49 3.48
C ASN A 186 20.05 -0.31 4.26
N GLU A 187 20.00 -1.64 4.23
CA GLU A 187 21.03 -2.50 4.85
C GLU A 187 22.42 -2.19 4.25
N SER A 188 22.49 -2.02 2.93
CA SER A 188 23.73 -1.61 2.24
C SER A 188 24.16 -0.19 2.63
N ALA A 189 23.21 0.75 2.70
CA ALA A 189 23.46 2.12 3.13
C ALA A 189 23.99 2.20 4.57
N ILE A 190 23.40 1.44 5.51
CA ILE A 190 23.82 1.39 6.91
C ILE A 190 25.26 0.89 7.03
N ASN A 191 25.64 -0.15 6.28
CA ASN A 191 27.01 -0.67 6.27
C ASN A 191 28.02 0.38 5.78
N LEU A 192 27.69 1.13 4.72
CA LEU A 192 28.54 2.22 4.20
C LEU A 192 28.70 3.37 5.21
N LEU A 193 27.64 3.69 5.96
CA LEU A 193 27.69 4.74 6.98
C LEU A 193 28.52 4.30 8.21
N ASN A 194 28.50 3.02 8.58
CA ASN A 194 29.23 2.47 9.72
C ASN A 194 30.72 2.20 9.46
N ASN A 195 31.12 1.81 8.24
CA ASN A 195 32.50 1.40 7.91
C ASN A 195 33.52 2.57 7.81
N THR A 196 33.35 3.63 8.61
CA THR A 196 34.27 4.79 8.62
C THR A 196 34.59 5.33 10.01
N THR A 197 34.37 4.54 11.06
CA THR A 197 35.10 4.66 12.34
C THR A 197 36.33 3.76 12.31
#